data_AF-A0A428LYA2-F1
#
_entry.id   AF-A0A428LYA2-F1
#
_cell.length_a   1.000
_cell.length_b   1.000
_cell.length_c   1.000
_cell.angle_alpha   90.00
_cell.angle_beta   90.00
_cell.angle_gamma   90.00
#
_symmetry.space_group_name_H-M   'P 1'
#
loop_
_entity.id
_entity.type
_entity.pdbx_description
1 polymer ?
#
loop_
_entity_poly.entity_id
_entity_poly.type
_entity_poly.pdbx_seq_one_letter_code
_entity_poly.pdbx_strand_id
1 'polypeptide(L)'
;MSKPDWEAIETAYRAGVMSLREIASQNGISEGAIRKRAKRDDWSRDLNAKVKERADDLVRKAEVRKQVRSVVTFNERVLIEATAEVIANVRMEHRGDIKRARQITNALFDELGAECADVAALERLGELMFDPDDKGQDKLNEIYHKVISMPERVKSVKALSDALKNLIGLERQAYDIEGQEGDNSVRQLSDLMDSLSQGA
;
A
#
# COMPACT_ATOMS: atom_id res chain seq x y z
N MET A 1 22.26 -75.00 2.01
CA MET A 1 22.03 -73.65 2.57
C MET A 1 23.06 -73.42 3.65
N SER A 2 23.85 -72.34 3.57
CA SER A 2 24.83 -72.00 4.60
C SER A 2 24.11 -71.66 5.91
N LYS A 3 24.68 -72.07 7.04
CA LYS A 3 24.13 -71.70 8.35
C LYS A 3 24.36 -70.20 8.57
N PRO A 4 23.36 -69.44 9.03
CA PRO A 4 23.54 -68.03 9.39
C PRO A 4 24.59 -67.90 10.50
N ASP A 5 25.47 -66.91 10.37
CA ASP A 5 26.46 -66.57 11.39
C ASP A 5 25.80 -65.81 12.54
N TRP A 6 25.36 -66.56 13.55
CA TRP A 6 24.61 -66.01 14.67
C TRP A 6 25.47 -65.12 15.58
N GLU A 7 26.79 -65.29 15.60
CA GLU A 7 27.70 -64.51 16.45
C GLU A 7 27.95 -63.12 15.86
N ALA A 8 28.11 -63.03 14.54
CA ALA A 8 28.15 -61.76 13.81
C ALA A 8 26.81 -61.00 13.92
N ILE A 9 25.69 -61.71 13.80
CA ILE A 9 24.34 -61.14 13.96
C ILE A 9 24.12 -60.63 15.39
N GLU A 10 24.56 -61.36 16.41
CA GLU A 10 24.49 -60.95 17.81
C GLU A 10 25.26 -59.65 18.06
N THR A 11 26.50 -59.58 17.57
CA THR A 11 27.35 -58.40 17.70
C THR A 11 26.71 -57.18 17.05
N ALA A 12 26.21 -57.34 15.81
CA ALA A 12 25.50 -56.28 15.10
C ALA A 12 24.19 -55.88 15.78
N TYR A 13 23.47 -56.85 16.35
CA TYR A 13 22.24 -56.62 17.11
C TYR A 13 22.51 -55.79 18.35
N ARG A 14 23.47 -56.18 19.19
CA ARG A 14 23.83 -55.50 20.45
C ARG A 14 24.43 -54.11 20.22
N ALA A 15 25.26 -53.94 19.19
CA ALA A 15 25.86 -52.65 18.82
C ALA A 15 24.80 -51.59 18.45
N GLY A 16 23.65 -52.03 17.95
CA GLY A 16 22.49 -51.19 17.74
C GLY A 16 22.63 -50.08 16.69
N VAL A 17 23.67 -50.15 15.84
CA VAL A 17 23.95 -49.19 14.75
C VAL A 17 23.06 -49.44 13.52
N MET A 18 22.72 -50.70 13.22
CA MET A 18 21.97 -51.10 12.02
C MET A 18 20.54 -51.54 12.35
N SER A 19 19.59 -51.31 11.45
CA SER A 19 18.22 -51.81 11.62
C SER A 19 18.18 -53.33 11.53
N LEU A 20 17.19 -53.96 12.18
CA LEU A 20 17.04 -55.42 12.13
C LEU A 20 16.79 -55.93 10.71
N ARG A 21 16.22 -55.10 9.82
CA ARG A 21 16.03 -55.42 8.40
C ARG A 21 17.33 -55.42 7.62
N GLU A 22 18.22 -54.49 7.91
CA GLU A 22 19.56 -54.43 7.29
C GLU A 22 20.40 -55.64 7.71
N ILE A 23 20.42 -55.97 9.00
CA ILE A 23 21.12 -57.16 9.53
C ILE A 23 20.54 -58.43 8.89
N ALA A 24 19.22 -58.52 8.75
CA ALA A 24 18.54 -59.64 8.11
C ALA A 24 18.91 -59.78 6.62
N SER A 25 18.91 -58.67 5.88
CA SER A 25 19.27 -58.64 4.45
C SER A 25 20.72 -59.04 4.21
N GLN A 26 21.66 -58.60 5.04
CA GLN A 26 23.08 -58.96 4.91
C GLN A 26 23.35 -60.43 5.18
N ASN A 27 22.55 -61.05 6.04
CA ASN A 27 22.72 -62.44 6.48
C ASN A 27 21.75 -63.42 5.78
N GLY A 28 20.95 -62.96 4.82
CA GLY A 28 20.03 -63.80 4.05
C GLY A 28 18.91 -64.45 4.90
N ILE A 29 18.54 -63.81 6.01
CA ILE A 29 17.50 -64.30 6.94
C ILE A 29 16.36 -63.29 7.07
N SER A 30 15.29 -63.65 7.77
CA SER A 30 14.18 -62.73 8.07
C SER A 30 14.43 -61.95 9.37
N GLU A 31 13.93 -60.71 9.45
CA GLU A 31 13.93 -59.89 10.67
C GLU A 31 13.32 -60.64 11.87
N GLY A 32 12.27 -61.43 11.62
CA GLY A 32 11.59 -62.25 12.62
C GLY A 32 12.46 -63.38 13.17
N ALA A 33 13.39 -63.93 12.39
CA ALA A 33 14.34 -64.93 12.85
C ALA A 33 15.34 -64.33 13.86
N ILE A 34 15.82 -63.12 13.61
CA ILE A 34 16.69 -62.37 14.52
C ILE A 34 15.96 -62.05 15.83
N ARG A 35 14.72 -61.54 15.76
CA ARG A 35 13.92 -61.25 16.96
C ARG A 35 13.65 -62.48 17.83
N LYS A 36 13.31 -63.62 17.21
CA LYS A 36 13.09 -64.88 17.92
C LYS A 36 14.38 -65.37 18.61
N ARG A 37 15.53 -65.24 17.93
CA ARG A 37 16.84 -65.60 18.48
C ARG A 37 17.23 -64.71 19.64
N ALA A 38 17.15 -63.40 19.46
CA ALA A 38 17.45 -62.41 20.50
C ALA A 38 16.63 -62.62 21.77
N LYS A 39 15.34 -62.96 21.64
CA LYS A 39 14.47 -63.26 22.80
C LYS A 39 14.83 -64.58 23.49
N ARG A 40 15.27 -65.58 22.73
CA ARG A 40 15.63 -66.90 23.27
C ARG A 40 16.99 -66.87 23.99
N ASP A 41 17.93 -66.09 23.45
CA ASP A 41 19.32 -66.01 23.93
C ASP A 41 19.59 -64.73 24.75
N ASP A 42 18.53 -64.01 25.14
CA ASP A 42 18.51 -62.80 25.97
C ASP A 42 19.47 -61.68 25.53
N TRP A 43 19.45 -61.35 24.23
CA TRP A 43 20.27 -60.27 23.68
C TRP A 43 19.70 -58.90 24.04
N SER A 44 20.52 -58.05 24.68
CA SER A 44 20.17 -56.66 25.00
C SER A 44 20.72 -55.68 23.97
N ARG A 45 19.91 -54.69 23.57
CA ARG A 45 20.28 -53.63 22.63
C ARG A 45 19.84 -52.28 23.20
N ASP A 46 20.80 -51.40 23.48
CA ASP A 46 20.48 -50.04 23.93
C ASP A 46 20.21 -49.11 22.75
N LEU A 47 18.95 -49.08 22.32
CA LEU A 47 18.43 -48.12 21.33
C LEU A 47 18.01 -46.79 21.96
N ASN A 48 17.93 -46.72 23.28
CA ASN A 48 17.27 -45.61 23.95
C ASN A 48 18.11 -44.33 23.87
N ALA A 49 19.43 -44.44 23.98
CA ALA A 49 20.33 -43.28 23.89
C ALA A 49 20.27 -42.61 22.50
N LYS A 50 20.37 -43.38 21.41
CA LYS A 50 20.35 -42.85 20.02
C LYS A 50 18.97 -42.34 19.61
N VAL A 51 17.90 -43.01 20.03
CA VAL A 51 16.54 -42.55 19.78
C VAL A 51 16.27 -41.24 20.53
N LYS A 52 16.74 -41.12 21.79
CA LYS A 52 16.62 -39.91 22.59
C LYS A 52 17.39 -38.74 21.99
N GLU A 53 18.65 -38.94 21.61
CA GLU A 53 19.47 -37.91 20.95
C GLU A 53 18.79 -37.43 19.66
N ARG A 54 18.28 -38.36 18.84
CA ARG A 54 17.58 -37.98 17.60
C ARG A 54 16.26 -37.27 17.85
N ALA A 55 15.53 -37.63 18.90
CA ALA A 55 14.30 -36.97 19.31
C ALA A 55 14.59 -35.55 19.83
N ASP A 56 15.59 -35.38 20.69
CA ASP A 56 16.02 -34.09 21.24
C ASP A 56 16.49 -33.15 20.11
N ASP A 57 17.22 -33.67 19.13
CA ASP A 57 17.62 -32.92 17.93
C ASP A 57 16.43 -32.47 17.08
N LEU A 58 15.42 -33.31 16.91
CA LEU A 58 14.22 -32.97 16.16
C LEU A 58 13.40 -31.90 16.88
N VAL A 59 13.27 -32.01 18.21
CA VAL A 59 12.61 -31.00 19.04
C VAL A 59 13.35 -29.68 18.94
N ARG A 60 14.68 -29.67 19.12
CA ARG A 60 15.50 -28.45 18.99
C ARG A 60 15.35 -27.80 17.61
N LYS A 61 15.38 -28.59 16.53
CA LYS A 61 15.18 -28.07 15.17
C LYS A 61 13.77 -27.52 14.95
N ALA A 62 12.75 -28.17 15.49
CA ALA A 62 11.37 -27.70 15.41
C ALA A 62 11.18 -26.39 16.20
N GLU A 63 11.78 -26.29 17.38
CA GLU A 63 11.74 -25.10 18.22
C GLU A 63 12.46 -23.91 17.58
N VAL A 64 13.68 -24.11 17.07
CA VAL A 64 14.40 -23.08 16.31
C VAL A 64 13.60 -22.64 15.09
N ARG A 65 13.01 -23.58 14.33
CA ARG A 65 12.15 -23.22 13.18
C ARG A 65 10.93 -22.42 13.60
N LYS A 66 10.31 -22.76 14.73
CA LYS A 66 9.17 -22.02 15.29
C LYS A 66 9.60 -20.60 15.68
N GLN A 67 10.74 -20.44 16.34
CA GLN A 67 11.26 -19.14 16.77
C GLN A 67 11.64 -18.25 15.58
N VAL A 68 12.35 -18.79 14.58
CA VAL A 68 12.68 -18.05 13.35
C VAL A 68 11.40 -17.63 12.63
N ARG A 69 10.41 -18.53 12.50
CA ARG A 69 9.12 -18.19 11.91
C ARG A 69 8.38 -17.10 12.68
N SER A 70 8.39 -17.14 14.02
CA SER A 70 7.76 -16.08 14.83
C SER A 70 8.47 -14.74 14.68
N VAL A 71 9.81 -14.71 14.58
CA VAL A 71 10.56 -13.47 14.37
C VAL A 71 10.29 -12.89 12.99
N VAL A 72 10.30 -13.72 11.94
CA VAL A 72 9.99 -13.27 10.57
C VAL A 72 8.58 -12.70 10.48
N THR A 73 7.58 -13.41 11.01
CA THR A 73 6.18 -12.95 11.00
C THR A 73 5.96 -11.69 11.84
N PHE A 74 6.68 -11.55 12.97
CA PHE A 74 6.65 -10.31 13.76
C PHE A 74 7.23 -9.14 12.98
N ASN A 75 8.41 -9.29 12.38
CA ASN A 75 9.05 -8.23 11.59
C ASN A 75 8.21 -7.83 10.37
N GLU A 76 7.61 -8.80 9.69
CA GLU A 76 6.70 -8.54 8.56
C GLU A 76 5.48 -7.73 9.00
N ARG A 77 4.84 -8.09 10.13
CA ARG A 77 3.72 -7.33 10.69
C ARG A 77 4.11 -5.90 11.03
N VAL A 78 5.26 -5.71 11.68
CA VAL A 78 5.77 -4.37 12.02
C VAL A 78 6.04 -3.54 10.76
N LEU A 79 6.62 -4.15 9.72
CA LEU A 79 6.86 -3.48 8.44
C LEU A 79 5.55 -3.09 7.74
N ILE A 80 4.58 -4.01 7.70
CA ILE A 80 3.24 -3.75 7.12
C ILE A 80 2.53 -2.63 7.90
N GLU A 81 2.59 -2.64 9.22
CA GLU A 81 1.94 -1.63 10.07
C GLU A 81 2.59 -0.26 9.89
N ALA A 82 3.92 -0.18 9.92
CA ALA A 82 4.65 1.07 9.68
C ALA A 82 4.37 1.63 8.27
N THR A 83 4.37 0.78 7.24
CA THR A 83 4.06 1.23 5.87
C THR A 83 2.61 1.66 5.72
N ALA A 84 1.67 0.94 6.34
CA ALA A 84 0.26 1.32 6.37
C ALA A 84 0.04 2.66 7.07
N GLU A 85 0.74 2.93 8.17
CA GLU A 85 0.70 4.21 8.89
C GLU A 85 1.19 5.36 8.01
N VAL A 86 2.32 5.20 7.31
CA VAL A 86 2.81 6.22 6.35
C VAL A 86 1.78 6.46 5.24
N ILE A 87 1.22 5.41 4.64
CA ILE A 87 0.20 5.55 3.59
C ILE A 87 -1.05 6.25 4.14
N ALA A 88 -1.48 5.91 5.35
CA ALA A 88 -2.62 6.55 6.00
C ALA A 88 -2.37 8.04 6.25
N ASN A 89 -1.18 8.40 6.75
CA ASN A 89 -0.79 9.79 6.99
C ASN A 89 -0.79 10.59 5.68
N VAL A 90 -0.16 10.07 4.62
CA VAL A 90 -0.15 10.72 3.30
C VAL A 90 -1.57 10.91 2.76
N ARG A 91 -2.44 9.89 2.87
CA ARG A 91 -3.85 10.00 2.45
C ARG A 91 -4.60 11.08 3.25
N MET A 92 -4.36 11.16 4.55
CA MET A 92 -4.98 12.18 5.41
C MET A 92 -4.50 13.59 5.07
N GLU A 93 -3.20 13.77 4.81
CA GLU A 93 -2.62 15.03 4.34
C GLU A 93 -3.23 15.46 3.02
N HIS A 94 -3.26 14.57 2.01
CA HIS A 94 -3.88 14.86 0.72
C HIS A 94 -5.35 15.27 0.87
N ARG A 95 -6.14 14.58 1.71
CA ARG A 95 -7.53 14.97 2.00
C ARG A 95 -7.62 16.38 2.60
N GLY A 96 -6.70 16.72 3.50
CA GLY A 96 -6.61 18.06 4.09
C GLY A 96 -6.27 19.14 3.07
N ASP A 97 -5.30 18.89 2.21
CA ASP A 97 -4.86 19.82 1.17
C ASP A 97 -5.93 20.03 0.10
N ILE A 98 -6.59 18.97 -0.35
CA ILE A 98 -7.70 19.05 -1.31
C ILE A 98 -8.84 19.89 -0.72
N LYS A 99 -9.19 19.66 0.56
CA LYS A 99 -10.21 20.47 1.25
C LYS A 99 -9.82 21.94 1.30
N ARG A 100 -8.56 22.25 1.65
CA ARG A 100 -8.06 23.64 1.69
C ARG A 100 -8.12 24.29 0.32
N ALA A 101 -7.68 23.59 -0.73
CA ALA A 101 -7.73 24.08 -2.10
C ALA A 101 -9.17 24.37 -2.54
N ARG A 102 -10.13 23.47 -2.24
CA ARG A 102 -11.55 23.69 -2.54
C ARG A 102 -12.13 24.91 -1.82
N GLN A 103 -11.76 25.12 -0.57
CA GLN A 103 -12.17 26.32 0.19
C GLN A 103 -11.63 27.60 -0.46
N ILE A 104 -10.37 27.62 -0.86
CA ILE A 104 -9.76 28.78 -1.55
C ILE A 104 -10.45 29.02 -2.90
N THR A 105 -10.66 27.98 -3.70
CA THR A 105 -11.34 28.10 -5.00
C THR A 105 -12.77 28.66 -4.84
N ASN A 106 -13.52 28.21 -3.84
CA ASN A 106 -14.85 28.74 -3.57
C ASN A 106 -14.81 30.22 -3.12
N ALA A 107 -13.87 30.58 -2.24
CA ALA A 107 -13.72 31.98 -1.82
C ALA A 107 -13.40 32.91 -3.00
N LEU A 108 -12.58 32.45 -3.95
CA LEU A 108 -12.27 33.19 -5.18
C LEU A 108 -13.50 33.31 -6.11
N PHE A 109 -14.38 32.30 -6.16
CA PHE A 109 -15.66 32.43 -6.85
C PHE A 109 -16.57 33.47 -6.20
N ASP A 110 -16.62 33.50 -4.86
CA ASP A 110 -17.41 34.49 -4.13
C ASP A 110 -16.89 35.91 -4.37
N GLU A 111 -15.57 36.11 -4.35
CA GLU A 111 -14.94 37.39 -4.66
C GLU A 111 -15.23 37.85 -6.09
N LEU A 112 -15.09 36.95 -7.06
CA LEU A 112 -15.40 37.24 -8.46
C LEU A 112 -16.90 37.54 -8.65
N GLY A 113 -17.77 36.85 -7.91
CA GLY A 113 -19.21 37.13 -7.86
C GLY A 113 -19.51 38.53 -7.32
N ALA A 114 -18.82 38.95 -6.26
CA ALA A 114 -18.93 40.29 -5.70
C ALA A 114 -18.44 41.36 -6.69
N GLU A 115 -17.34 41.11 -7.40
CA GLU A 115 -16.84 42.00 -8.46
C GLU A 115 -17.87 42.17 -9.59
N CYS A 116 -18.54 41.09 -9.98
CA CYS A 116 -19.59 41.13 -11.00
C CYS A 116 -20.87 41.85 -10.56
N ALA A 117 -21.11 41.98 -9.25
CA ALA A 117 -22.34 42.56 -8.71
C ALA A 117 -22.41 44.09 -8.87
N ASP A 118 -21.27 44.78 -8.88
CA ASP A 118 -21.20 46.24 -9.01
C ASP A 118 -20.03 46.69 -9.88
N VAL A 119 -20.05 46.26 -11.14
CA VAL A 119 -19.05 46.65 -12.15
C VAL A 119 -19.03 48.17 -12.36
N ALA A 120 -20.18 48.83 -12.24
CA ALA A 120 -20.29 50.28 -12.40
C ALA A 120 -19.53 51.06 -11.31
N ALA A 121 -19.55 50.60 -10.06
CA ALA A 121 -18.73 51.21 -9.00
C ALA A 121 -17.23 51.04 -9.26
N LEU A 122 -16.82 49.89 -9.79
CA LEU A 122 -15.43 49.63 -10.16
C LEU A 122 -14.98 50.53 -11.33
N GLU A 123 -15.81 50.68 -12.35
CA GLU A 123 -15.54 51.62 -13.47
C GLU A 123 -15.41 53.05 -12.97
N ARG A 124 -16.34 53.50 -12.12
CA ARG A 124 -16.32 54.83 -11.51
C ARG A 124 -15.07 55.06 -10.64
N LEU A 125 -14.61 54.03 -9.93
CA LEU A 125 -13.35 54.12 -9.19
C LEU A 125 -12.17 54.34 -10.13
N GLY A 126 -12.14 53.67 -11.29
CA GLY A 126 -11.14 53.90 -12.34
C GLY A 126 -11.16 55.33 -12.86
N GLU A 127 -12.35 55.89 -13.11
CA GLU A 127 -12.50 57.30 -13.51
C GLU A 127 -11.96 58.26 -12.45
N LEU A 128 -12.20 57.97 -11.16
CA LEU A 128 -11.72 58.79 -10.05
C LEU A 128 -10.21 58.68 -9.80
N MET A 129 -9.62 57.52 -10.12
CA MET A 129 -8.18 57.26 -9.98
C MET A 129 -7.36 57.79 -11.17
N PHE A 130 -8.01 58.30 -12.22
CA PHE A 130 -7.32 58.77 -13.42
C PHE A 130 -6.31 59.88 -13.09
N ASP A 131 -5.03 59.58 -13.29
CA ASP A 131 -3.87 60.43 -13.01
C ASP A 131 -2.86 60.33 -14.16
N PRO A 132 -3.12 61.02 -15.29
CA PRO A 132 -2.27 60.92 -16.47
C PRO A 132 -0.94 61.66 -16.29
N ASP A 133 0.12 61.10 -16.88
CA ASP A 133 1.43 61.75 -16.96
C ASP A 133 1.45 62.95 -17.92
N ASP A 134 2.61 63.61 -18.07
CA ASP A 134 2.82 64.75 -18.98
C ASP A 134 2.49 64.44 -20.46
N LYS A 135 2.34 63.16 -20.81
CA LYS A 135 1.97 62.68 -22.16
C LYS A 135 0.51 62.23 -22.24
N GLY A 136 -0.27 62.43 -21.17
CA GLY A 136 -1.67 62.00 -21.10
C GLY A 136 -1.86 60.51 -20.83
N GLN A 137 -0.83 59.77 -20.43
CA GLN A 137 -0.89 58.32 -20.23
C GLN A 137 -1.03 57.97 -18.76
N ASP A 138 -1.97 57.09 -18.45
CA ASP A 138 -2.14 56.52 -17.11
C ASP A 138 -2.12 54.99 -17.21
N LYS A 139 -0.91 54.43 -17.16
CA LYS A 139 -0.71 52.98 -17.27
C LYS A 139 -1.32 52.21 -16.11
N LEU A 140 -1.39 52.81 -14.92
CA LEU A 140 -1.96 52.14 -13.75
C LEU A 140 -3.47 51.99 -13.93
N ASN A 141 -4.14 53.05 -14.36
CA ASN A 141 -5.57 53.02 -14.63
C ASN A 141 -5.91 52.16 -15.87
N GLU A 142 -5.08 52.16 -16.90
CA GLU A 142 -5.22 51.22 -18.04
C GLU A 142 -5.20 49.76 -17.58
N ILE A 143 -4.26 49.39 -16.69
CA ILE A 143 -4.18 48.04 -16.11
C ILE A 143 -5.41 47.76 -15.25
N TYR A 144 -5.82 48.71 -14.41
CA TYR A 144 -7.00 48.57 -13.57
C TYR A 144 -8.26 48.28 -14.40
N HIS A 145 -8.55 49.08 -15.42
CA HIS A 145 -9.68 48.85 -16.33
C HIS A 145 -9.60 47.51 -17.07
N LYS A 146 -8.39 47.06 -17.39
CA LYS A 146 -8.19 45.72 -17.97
C LYS A 146 -8.52 44.60 -16.97
N VAL A 147 -8.13 44.74 -15.70
CA VAL A 147 -8.41 43.76 -14.65
C VAL A 147 -9.91 43.63 -14.42
N ILE A 148 -10.62 44.75 -14.31
CA ILE A 148 -12.08 44.77 -14.12
C ILE A 148 -12.86 44.61 -15.44
N SER A 149 -12.23 44.11 -16.50
CA SER A 149 -12.89 43.95 -17.80
C SER A 149 -13.65 42.63 -17.87
N MET A 150 -14.72 42.59 -18.66
CA MET A 150 -15.49 41.36 -18.89
C MET A 150 -14.62 40.20 -19.40
N PRO A 151 -13.71 40.38 -20.39
CA PRO A 151 -12.84 39.30 -20.85
C PRO A 151 -11.95 38.73 -19.74
N GLU A 152 -11.45 39.57 -18.83
CA GLU A 152 -10.59 39.10 -17.74
C GLU A 152 -11.40 38.33 -16.69
N ARG A 153 -12.59 38.82 -16.33
CA ARG A 153 -13.51 38.06 -15.46
C ARG A 153 -13.89 36.70 -16.04
N VAL A 154 -14.18 36.61 -17.34
CA VAL A 154 -14.50 35.34 -18.01
C VAL A 154 -13.32 34.36 -17.92
N LYS A 155 -12.08 34.83 -18.11
CA LYS A 155 -10.88 33.98 -17.91
C LYS A 155 -10.75 33.50 -16.48
N SER A 156 -11.00 34.37 -15.50
CA SER A 156 -10.97 34.01 -14.08
C SER A 156 -12.01 32.93 -13.75
N VAL A 157 -13.26 33.08 -14.20
CA VAL A 157 -14.32 32.06 -14.03
C VAL A 157 -13.90 30.72 -14.65
N LYS A 158 -13.34 30.73 -15.86
CA LYS A 158 -12.87 29.52 -16.54
C LYS A 158 -11.78 28.82 -15.75
N ALA A 159 -10.75 29.56 -15.33
CA ALA A 159 -9.64 29.01 -14.57
C ALA A 159 -10.09 28.43 -13.22
N LEU A 160 -10.97 29.12 -12.49
CA LEU A 160 -11.53 28.63 -11.22
C LEU A 160 -12.39 27.38 -11.42
N SER A 161 -13.13 27.30 -12.52
CA SER A 161 -13.98 26.15 -12.82
C SER A 161 -13.19 24.91 -13.21
N ASP A 162 -12.12 25.09 -13.99
CA ASP A 162 -11.18 24.02 -14.29
C ASP A 162 -10.49 23.51 -13.01
N ALA A 163 -10.10 24.43 -12.12
CA ALA A 163 -9.59 24.08 -10.80
C ALA A 163 -10.61 23.28 -9.98
N LEU A 164 -11.86 23.74 -9.92
CA LEU A 164 -12.93 23.06 -9.17
C LEU A 164 -13.22 21.66 -9.72
N LYS A 165 -13.27 21.51 -11.05
CA LYS A 165 -13.44 20.21 -11.73
C LYS A 165 -12.34 19.23 -11.35
N ASN A 166 -11.09 19.67 -11.36
CA ASN A 166 -9.94 18.85 -10.96
C ASN A 166 -10.00 18.48 -9.48
N LEU A 167 -10.33 19.44 -8.60
CA LEU A 167 -10.47 19.21 -7.17
C LEU A 167 -11.58 18.20 -6.84
N ILE A 168 -12.74 18.28 -7.50
CA ILE A 168 -13.82 17.29 -7.35
C ILE A 168 -13.32 15.89 -7.75
N GLY A 169 -12.56 15.78 -8.84
CA GLY A 169 -11.94 14.52 -9.25
C GLY A 169 -11.00 13.95 -8.18
N LEU A 170 -10.13 14.80 -7.62
CA LEU A 170 -9.20 14.43 -6.55
C LEU A 170 -9.92 14.05 -5.26
N GLU A 171 -11.01 14.74 -4.88
CA GLU A 171 -11.83 14.37 -3.72
C GLU A 171 -12.45 12.98 -3.88
N ARG A 172 -13.06 12.70 -5.03
CA ARG A 172 -13.66 11.38 -5.29
C ARG A 172 -12.63 10.26 -5.16
N GLN A 173 -11.42 10.47 -5.67
CA GLN A 173 -10.30 9.55 -5.51
C GLN A 173 -9.84 9.44 -4.05
N ALA A 174 -9.69 10.56 -3.35
CA ALA A 174 -9.18 10.57 -1.97
C ALA A 174 -10.14 9.91 -0.97
N TYR A 175 -11.45 9.91 -1.25
CA TYR A 175 -12.48 9.29 -0.41
C TYR A 175 -12.89 7.89 -0.87
N ASP A 176 -12.19 7.29 -1.85
CA ASP A 176 -12.55 6.00 -2.46
C ASP A 176 -14.04 5.95 -2.86
N ILE A 177 -14.60 7.11 -3.29
CA ILE A 177 -15.96 7.21 -3.81
C ILE A 177 -15.88 6.73 -5.26
N GLU A 178 -15.92 5.41 -5.44
CA GLU A 178 -16.20 4.83 -6.75
C GLU A 178 -17.56 5.33 -7.22
N GLY A 179 -17.55 6.17 -8.24
CA GLY A 179 -18.76 6.51 -8.97
C GLY A 179 -18.70 5.83 -10.32
N GLN A 180 -19.75 5.04 -10.62
CA GLN A 180 -20.29 4.95 -11.97
C GLN A 180 -20.20 6.33 -12.64
N GLU A 181 -19.75 6.32 -13.90
CA GLU A 181 -19.53 7.46 -14.80
C GLU A 181 -19.90 8.83 -14.23
N GLY A 182 -18.87 9.67 -14.04
CA GLY A 182 -18.90 10.96 -13.39
C GLY A 182 -20.18 11.77 -13.62
N ASP A 183 -20.72 12.25 -12.50
CA ASP A 183 -21.78 13.25 -12.41
C ASP A 183 -21.67 14.27 -13.57
N ASN A 184 -22.60 14.16 -14.50
CA ASN A 184 -22.57 14.82 -15.80
C ASN A 184 -22.68 16.36 -15.65
N SER A 185 -23.01 16.83 -14.45
CA SER A 185 -23.09 18.23 -14.04
C SER A 185 -21.79 19.01 -14.29
N VAL A 186 -20.64 18.41 -13.98
CA VAL A 186 -19.33 19.07 -14.12
C VAL A 186 -18.93 19.19 -15.60
N ARG A 187 -19.26 18.18 -16.41
CA ARG A 187 -19.08 18.24 -17.87
C ARG A 187 -20.01 19.28 -18.50
N GLN A 188 -21.29 19.29 -18.10
CA GLN A 188 -22.27 20.26 -18.57
C GLN A 188 -21.88 21.71 -18.25
N LEU A 189 -21.33 21.98 -17.06
CA LEU A 189 -20.83 23.31 -16.70
C LEU A 189 -19.59 23.70 -17.52
N SER A 190 -18.68 22.76 -17.75
CA SER A 190 -17.50 22.94 -18.62
C SER A 190 -17.92 23.32 -20.04
N ASP A 191 -18.84 22.55 -20.64
CA ASP A 191 -19.33 22.77 -22.00
C ASP A 191 -20.05 24.12 -22.13
N LEU A 192 -20.83 24.50 -21.11
CA LEU A 192 -21.52 25.79 -21.07
C LEU A 192 -20.52 26.96 -21.03
N MET A 193 -19.46 26.88 -20.23
CA MET A 193 -18.45 27.94 -20.19
C MET A 193 -17.58 28.00 -21.44
N ASP A 194 -17.24 26.87 -22.03
CA ASP A 194 -16.54 26.85 -23.32
C ASP A 194 -17.39 27.51 -24.41
N SER A 195 -18.70 27.25 -24.44
CA SER A 195 -19.63 27.92 -25.36
C SER A 195 -19.70 29.44 -25.16
N LEU A 196 -19.69 29.91 -23.91
CA LEU A 196 -19.69 31.34 -23.57
C LEU A 196 -18.37 32.01 -23.94
N SER A 197 -17.24 31.29 -23.83
CA SER A 197 -15.92 31.81 -24.20
C SER A 197 -15.68 31.92 -25.71
N GLN A 198 -16.45 31.20 -26.52
CA GLN A 198 -16.38 31.22 -27.98
C GLN A 198 -17.33 32.27 -28.61
N GLY A 199 -18.15 32.95 -27.80
CA GLY A 199 -19.10 33.96 -28.24
C GLY A 199 -18.80 35.36 -27.68
N ALA A 200 -17.82 36.05 -28.28
CA ALA A 200 -17.65 37.50 -28.31
C ALA A 200 -16.69 37.87 -29.46
#